data_AF-A0A964AGI0-F1
#
_entry.id   AF-A0A964AGI0-F1
#
_cell.length_a   1.000
_cell.length_b   1.000
_cell.length_c   1.000
_cell.angle_alpha   90.00
_cell.angle_beta   90.00
_cell.angle_gamma   90.00
#
_symmetry.space_group_name_H-M   'P 1'
#
loop_
_entity.id
_entity.type
_entity.pdbx_description
1 polymer ?
#
loop_
_entity_poly.entity_id
_entity_poly.type
_entity_poly.pdbx_seq_one_letter_code
_entity_poly.pdbx_strand_id
1 'polypeptide(L)'
;MRMMTVVPLFTLACSASADLPGGRLAGAKVTDTGGGEASCADAPEVTFTDVIVAAGAGPCFTSNRVRVVGDMLLTDDQWEPSELTCVCAIEGSLYINDNPALTSGLPFSNLEELTGNLYIQDNPLLTTLEGLHNVPSSGGAVYLTELPALVDMNGLRSLTSAQYELRIEETAASTVGLERFASVGLLHVEDYDGTDLAGLTGLSSLNVLQIDDCPNLTRIDGLTALTHLDTARIQDNDALIDLTGLSALTEVDGRLTVAGNDALVDFTGLEALREVGNLDVRNNPALSALTGLSALSDLNRLTLQDSPLVTSLTGLGPLTTVNHLTLSRLDGLTSLQGIEGVTRIRRDLSLRFLDGLTDLSGLEALAQVEGLSIEGCGGLESLDGLDALSTVTGELYLWSNDALERLDGAEALRTVGELTVIEHDVLVDVTALHGLDEVTDGLEIRGNASLATADAEALRDAIGTISGGITILNNAP
;
A
#
# COMPACT_ATOMS: atom_id res chain seq x y z
N MET A 1 12.08 -22.14 -1.88
CA MET A 1 11.38 -22.47 -0.61
C MET A 1 12.14 -21.85 0.55
N ARG A 2 12.07 -20.52 0.68
CA ARG A 2 12.31 -19.84 1.95
C ARG A 2 10.92 -19.66 2.57
N MET A 3 10.76 -20.05 3.82
CA MET A 3 9.51 -19.86 4.56
C MET A 3 9.26 -18.36 4.70
N MET A 4 8.33 -17.82 3.91
CA MET A 4 7.66 -16.56 4.22
C MET A 4 6.98 -16.76 5.57
N THR A 5 7.50 -16.08 6.58
CA THR A 5 6.80 -15.96 7.85
C THR A 5 5.77 -14.87 7.59
N VAL A 6 4.52 -15.29 7.32
CA VAL A 6 3.39 -14.38 7.23
C VAL A 6 3.29 -13.69 8.59
N VAL A 7 3.76 -12.44 8.68
CA VAL A 7 3.41 -11.56 9.78
C VAL A 7 1.91 -11.29 9.61
N PRO A 8 1.05 -11.67 10.56
CA PRO A 8 -0.36 -11.37 10.44
C PRO A 8 -0.52 -9.84 10.39
N LEU A 9 -1.21 -9.33 9.36
CA LEU A 9 -1.82 -8.01 9.39
C LEU A 9 -2.78 -8.01 10.60
N PHE A 10 -2.33 -7.48 11.73
CA PHE A 10 -3.23 -6.98 12.75
C PHE A 10 -3.59 -5.56 12.33
N THR A 11 -4.67 -5.43 11.55
CA THR A 11 -5.49 -4.22 11.59
C THR A 11 -6.16 -4.18 12.97
N LEU A 12 -5.44 -3.68 13.98
CA LEU A 12 -6.12 -3.05 15.10
C LEU A 12 -6.63 -1.71 14.55
N ALA A 13 -7.91 -1.66 14.23
CA ALA A 13 -8.64 -0.41 14.21
C ALA A 13 -8.45 0.21 15.60
N CYS A 14 -7.66 1.28 15.70
CA CYS A 14 -7.52 2.08 16.90
C CYS A 14 -8.75 2.99 17.00
N SER A 15 -9.94 2.41 17.14
CA SER A 15 -11.10 3.19 17.54
C SER A 15 -11.04 3.34 19.06
N ALA A 16 -10.74 4.56 19.52
CA ALA A 16 -11.03 5.11 20.85
C ALA A 16 -10.87 4.16 22.06
N SER A 17 -9.93 4.50 22.95
CA SER A 17 -9.74 3.87 24.27
C SER A 17 -9.45 2.36 24.21
N ALA A 18 -8.19 2.00 24.00
CA ALA A 18 -7.73 0.75 24.59
C ALA A 18 -7.83 0.91 26.12
N ASP A 19 -8.83 0.27 26.73
CA ASP A 19 -9.00 0.11 28.18
C ASP A 19 -7.66 -0.36 28.79
N LEU A 20 -6.82 0.58 29.23
CA LEU A 20 -5.66 0.28 30.05
C LEU A 20 -6.19 -0.11 31.44
N PRO A 21 -5.69 -1.21 32.05
CA PRO A 21 -6.20 -1.68 33.33
C PRO A 21 -6.02 -0.62 34.42
N GLY A 22 -7.13 -0.03 34.85
CA GLY A 22 -7.19 0.98 35.90
C GLY A 22 -6.86 0.41 37.28
N GLY A 23 -5.61 0.54 37.71
CA GLY A 23 -5.17 0.25 39.08
C GLY A 23 -4.20 1.30 39.60
N ARG A 24 -4.63 2.17 40.52
CA ARG A 24 -3.75 3.13 41.23
C ARG A 24 -2.88 2.38 42.25
N LEU A 25 -1.55 2.51 42.18
CA LEU A 25 -0.66 1.98 43.21
C LEU A 25 -0.43 2.99 44.34
N ALA A 26 -0.52 2.47 45.56
CA ALA A 26 0.00 3.07 46.78
C ALA A 26 1.12 2.17 47.32
N GLY A 27 2.35 2.67 47.40
CA GLY A 27 3.46 2.04 48.12
C GLY A 27 4.52 1.37 47.24
N ALA A 28 5.43 2.17 46.67
CA ALA A 28 6.70 1.69 46.12
C ALA A 28 7.63 1.14 47.22
N LYS A 29 8.30 0.01 46.97
CA LYS A 29 9.48 -0.40 47.74
C LYS A 29 10.71 -0.20 46.88
N VAL A 30 11.46 0.87 47.14
CA VAL A 30 12.81 1.05 46.61
C VAL A 30 13.70 0.02 47.29
N THR A 31 14.29 -0.91 46.54
CA THR A 31 15.39 -1.73 47.05
C THR A 31 16.69 -0.93 46.91
N ASP A 32 16.88 0.03 47.81
CA ASP A 32 18.10 0.85 47.88
C ASP A 32 19.30 -0.02 48.28
N THR A 33 20.30 -0.12 47.41
CA THR A 33 21.55 -0.85 47.67
C THR A 33 22.69 0.04 48.15
N GLY A 34 22.47 1.35 48.34
CA GLY A 34 23.42 2.27 48.96
C GLY A 34 24.75 2.37 48.21
N GLY A 35 24.79 3.13 47.11
CA GLY A 35 26.02 3.45 46.39
C GLY A 35 25.88 4.73 45.57
N GLY A 36 26.96 5.51 45.43
CA GLY A 36 26.98 6.67 44.53
C GLY A 36 26.91 6.21 43.07
N GLU A 37 25.78 6.43 42.42
CA GLU A 37 25.42 5.89 41.10
C GLU A 37 26.24 6.58 39.98
N ALA A 38 27.16 5.85 39.35
CA ALA A 38 27.99 6.37 38.24
C ALA A 38 27.38 6.12 36.85
N SER A 39 26.48 5.14 36.71
CA SER A 39 25.83 4.75 35.45
C SER A 39 24.39 4.28 35.66
N CYS A 40 23.54 4.27 34.63
CA CYS A 40 22.17 3.76 34.76
C CYS A 40 22.12 2.24 35.06
N ALA A 41 23.09 1.47 34.57
CA ALA A 41 23.15 0.03 34.82
C ALA A 41 23.35 -0.33 36.31
N ASP A 42 23.92 0.59 37.10
CA ASP A 42 24.16 0.42 38.53
C ASP A 42 23.03 1.01 39.41
N ALA A 43 22.00 1.61 38.79
CA ALA A 43 20.94 2.29 39.52
C ALA A 43 19.97 1.29 40.20
N PRO A 44 19.40 1.64 41.36
CA PRO A 44 18.46 0.78 42.06
C PRO A 44 17.21 0.51 41.22
N GLU A 45 16.71 -0.71 41.34
CA GLU A 45 15.46 -1.13 40.73
C GLU A 45 14.27 -0.76 41.62
N VAL A 46 13.21 -0.30 40.96
CA VAL A 46 11.88 -0.22 41.56
C VAL A 46 10.95 -1.09 40.73
N THR A 47 10.44 -2.13 41.37
CA THR A 47 9.52 -3.11 40.75
C THR A 47 8.09 -2.68 40.99
N PHE A 48 7.29 -2.64 39.93
CA PHE A 48 5.86 -2.36 40.01
C PHE A 48 5.08 -3.24 39.03
N THR A 49 3.95 -3.78 39.48
CA THR A 49 2.95 -4.40 38.59
C THR A 49 2.00 -3.30 38.11
N ASP A 50 2.46 -2.45 37.18
CA ASP A 50 1.75 -1.29 36.59
C ASP A 50 1.88 0.02 37.40
N VAL A 51 2.70 0.97 36.93
CA VAL A 51 2.86 2.29 37.57
C VAL A 51 1.80 3.27 37.05
N ILE A 52 0.83 3.67 37.87
CA ILE A 52 0.13 4.95 37.71
C ILE A 52 0.82 5.95 38.65
N VAL A 53 1.48 6.98 38.09
CA VAL A 53 2.16 8.00 38.91
C VAL A 53 1.11 8.94 39.50
N ALA A 54 0.89 8.84 40.82
CA ALA A 54 0.09 9.78 41.59
C ALA A 54 1.00 10.70 42.42
N ALA A 55 0.52 11.92 42.70
CA ALA A 55 1.32 13.00 43.26
C ALA A 55 1.87 12.61 44.63
N GLY A 56 3.18 12.81 44.83
CA GLY A 56 3.87 12.46 46.06
C GLY A 56 4.32 11.00 46.15
N ALA A 57 4.24 10.20 45.08
CA ALA A 57 4.58 8.78 45.08
C ALA A 57 5.58 8.34 44.00
N GLY A 58 6.21 9.26 43.27
CA GLY A 58 7.21 8.93 42.23
C GLY A 58 8.52 8.30 42.75
N PRO A 59 9.32 7.67 41.87
CA PRO A 59 10.52 6.91 42.25
C PRO A 59 11.70 7.78 42.75
N CYS A 60 11.68 9.10 42.53
CA CYS A 60 12.86 9.95 42.70
C CYS A 60 13.10 10.52 44.11
N PHE A 61 12.51 9.94 45.17
CA PHE A 61 12.65 10.48 46.53
C PHE A 61 14.00 10.22 47.22
N THR A 62 14.79 9.24 46.77
CA THR A 62 16.02 8.82 47.47
C THR A 62 17.27 8.64 46.59
N SER A 63 17.12 8.53 45.27
CA SER A 63 18.21 8.27 44.32
C SER A 63 18.18 9.25 43.15
N ASN A 64 19.35 9.55 42.58
CA ASN A 64 19.47 10.43 41.41
C ASN A 64 19.29 9.66 40.09
N ARG A 65 19.39 8.33 40.12
CA ARG A 65 19.07 7.44 39.00
C ARG A 65 18.23 6.26 39.50
N VAL A 66 17.22 5.86 38.73
CA VAL A 66 16.34 4.72 39.05
C VAL A 66 16.02 3.92 37.80
N ARG A 67 16.00 2.59 37.93
CA ARG A 67 15.51 1.64 36.91
C ARG A 67 14.10 1.19 37.29
N VAL A 68 13.14 1.33 36.38
CA VAL A 68 11.77 0.85 36.57
C VAL A 68 11.65 -0.53 35.93
N VAL A 69 11.20 -1.53 36.69
CA VAL A 69 10.92 -2.87 36.17
C VAL A 69 9.41 -3.03 36.02
N GLY A 70 8.96 -3.24 34.78
CA GLY A 70 7.55 -3.24 34.40
C GLY A 70 7.14 -2.00 33.60
N ASP A 71 5.86 -1.95 33.25
CA ASP A 71 5.26 -0.87 32.46
C ASP A 71 5.05 0.40 33.31
N MET A 72 5.29 1.56 32.69
CA MET A 72 5.12 2.87 33.28
C MET A 72 4.02 3.65 32.57
N LEU A 73 2.96 4.02 33.29
CA LEU A 73 1.82 4.76 32.77
C LEU A 73 1.77 6.17 33.37
N LEU A 74 1.79 7.16 32.48
CA LEU A 74 1.67 8.58 32.78
C LEU A 74 0.34 9.07 32.21
N THR A 75 -0.70 9.04 33.04
CA THR A 75 -2.05 9.55 32.74
C THR A 75 -2.45 10.62 33.74
N ASP A 76 -3.35 11.53 33.34
CA ASP A 76 -3.91 12.58 34.20
C ASP A 76 -2.86 13.62 34.69
N ASP A 77 -3.31 14.65 35.42
CA ASP A 77 -2.49 15.77 35.90
C ASP A 77 -1.93 15.60 37.32
N GLN A 78 -2.11 14.42 37.92
CA GLN A 78 -1.80 14.18 39.32
C GLN A 78 -0.35 13.73 39.54
N TRP A 79 0.66 14.32 38.88
CA TRP A 79 2.08 14.04 39.13
C TRP A 79 2.93 15.30 38.93
N GLU A 80 4.08 15.37 39.59
CA GLU A 80 5.00 16.50 39.46
C GLU A 80 6.23 16.10 38.63
N PRO A 81 6.65 16.87 37.60
CA PRO A 81 7.78 16.51 36.75
C PRO A 81 9.07 16.14 37.50
N SER A 82 9.35 16.81 38.62
CA SER A 82 10.52 16.49 39.45
C SER A 82 10.53 15.06 39.99
N GLU A 83 9.36 14.42 40.12
CA GLU A 83 9.21 13.08 40.67
C GLU A 83 9.67 11.96 39.72
N LEU A 84 9.93 12.28 38.44
CA LEU A 84 10.30 11.30 37.40
C LEU A 84 11.69 11.54 36.77
N THR A 85 12.31 12.70 37.02
CA THR A 85 13.60 13.08 36.39
C THR A 85 14.77 12.13 36.66
N CYS A 86 14.73 11.33 37.72
CA CYS A 86 15.76 10.33 38.03
C CYS A 86 15.61 9.04 37.21
N VAL A 87 14.47 8.79 36.56
CA VAL A 87 14.24 7.54 35.82
C VAL A 87 15.21 7.49 34.65
N CYS A 88 16.08 6.48 34.66
CA CYS A 88 17.11 6.30 33.66
C CYS A 88 16.91 5.05 32.79
N ALA A 89 16.13 4.07 33.26
CA ALA A 89 15.75 2.89 32.49
C ALA A 89 14.32 2.47 32.79
N ILE A 90 13.61 1.98 31.77
CA ILE A 90 12.32 1.32 31.88
C ILE A 90 12.44 -0.06 31.22
N GLU A 91 12.44 -1.12 32.03
CA GLU A 91 12.35 -2.51 31.60
C GLU A 91 10.88 -2.90 31.36
N GLY A 92 10.26 -2.25 30.39
CA GLY A 92 8.85 -2.36 30.07
C GLY A 92 8.45 -1.28 29.07
N SER A 93 7.15 -1.10 28.87
CA SER A 93 6.62 -0.05 28.00
C SER A 93 6.41 1.25 28.78
N LEU A 94 6.61 2.38 28.11
CA LEU A 94 6.29 3.72 28.60
C LEU A 94 5.03 4.21 27.88
N TYR A 95 3.99 4.52 28.64
CA TYR A 95 2.73 5.08 28.15
C TYR A 95 2.59 6.50 28.69
N ILE A 96 2.40 7.47 27.80
CA ILE A 96 2.14 8.88 28.11
C ILE A 96 0.83 9.22 27.42
N ASN A 97 -0.28 9.03 28.13
CA ASN A 97 -1.61 9.04 27.55
C ASN A 97 -2.54 10.01 28.29
N ASP A 98 -3.50 10.60 27.59
CA ASP A 98 -4.59 11.40 28.19
C ASP A 98 -4.10 12.47 29.18
N ASN A 99 -3.06 13.22 28.81
CA ASN A 99 -2.48 14.24 29.68
C ASN A 99 -2.72 15.67 29.19
N PRO A 100 -3.88 16.28 29.52
CA PRO A 100 -4.18 17.64 29.09
C PRO A 100 -3.33 18.71 29.81
N ALA A 101 -2.63 18.37 30.89
CA ALA A 101 -1.75 19.31 31.61
C ALA A 101 -0.32 19.34 31.05
N LEU A 102 0.06 18.32 30.29
CA LEU A 102 1.39 18.18 29.72
C LEU A 102 1.58 19.16 28.55
N THR A 103 2.05 20.37 28.88
CA THR A 103 2.27 21.47 27.94
C THR A 103 3.74 21.73 27.63
N SER A 104 4.63 21.31 28.53
CA SER A 104 6.09 21.43 28.43
C SER A 104 6.72 20.04 28.38
N GLY A 105 7.96 19.94 27.89
CA GLY A 105 8.66 18.67 27.64
C GLY A 105 8.57 17.61 28.76
N LEU A 106 8.85 16.39 28.37
CA LEU A 106 8.69 15.17 29.16
C LEU A 106 9.70 15.07 30.30
N PRO A 107 9.30 14.52 31.46
CA PRO A 107 10.14 14.48 32.67
C PRO A 107 11.17 13.33 32.64
N PHE A 108 11.57 12.88 31.46
CA PHE A 108 12.39 11.69 31.23
C PHE A 108 13.81 12.03 30.76
N SER A 109 14.32 13.23 31.06
CA SER A 109 15.61 13.72 30.54
C SER A 109 16.83 12.83 30.81
N ASN A 110 16.76 11.91 31.78
CA ASN A 110 17.82 10.94 32.09
C ASN A 110 17.54 9.53 31.54
N LEU A 111 16.42 9.30 30.84
CA LEU A 111 16.02 8.01 30.30
C LEU A 111 16.97 7.62 29.15
N GLU A 112 17.75 6.57 29.41
CA GLU A 112 18.78 6.03 28.51
C GLU A 112 18.36 4.66 27.94
N GLU A 113 17.41 3.97 28.57
CA GLU A 113 17.00 2.61 28.17
C GLU A 113 15.47 2.43 28.25
N LEU A 114 14.88 1.91 27.16
CA LEU A 114 13.47 1.51 27.08
C LEU A 114 13.37 0.16 26.35
N THR A 115 13.04 -0.91 27.07
CA THR A 115 13.01 -2.27 26.50
C THR A 115 11.66 -2.64 25.89
N GLY A 116 10.59 -1.92 26.20
CA GLY A 116 9.26 -2.12 25.64
C GLY A 116 8.90 -1.05 24.60
N ASN A 117 7.60 -0.79 24.50
CA ASN A 117 7.04 0.20 23.58
C ASN A 117 7.12 1.61 24.16
N LEU A 118 7.13 2.61 23.28
CA LEU A 118 6.89 4.01 23.61
C LEU A 118 5.53 4.41 23.04
N TYR A 119 4.55 4.66 23.91
CA TYR A 119 3.25 5.19 23.53
C TYR A 119 3.13 6.63 24.02
N ILE A 120 2.90 7.56 23.10
CA ILE A 120 2.59 8.96 23.41
C ILE A 120 1.32 9.29 22.64
N GLN A 121 0.21 9.28 23.35
CA GLN A 121 -1.12 9.31 22.78
C GLN A 121 -2.03 10.31 23.50
N ASP A 122 -2.95 10.96 22.80
CA ASP A 122 -4.03 11.78 23.41
C ASP A 122 -3.47 12.90 24.32
N ASN A 123 -2.41 13.57 23.88
CA ASN A 123 -1.80 14.69 24.62
C ASN A 123 -2.02 16.01 23.84
N PRO A 124 -3.22 16.61 23.93
CA PRO A 124 -3.64 17.67 23.02
C PRO A 124 -2.84 18.97 23.14
N LEU A 125 -2.11 19.17 24.25
CA LEU A 125 -1.31 20.37 24.49
C LEU A 125 0.21 20.11 24.49
N LEU A 126 0.65 18.87 24.22
CA LEU A 126 2.08 18.53 24.23
C LEU A 126 2.78 19.13 23.01
N THR A 127 3.64 20.13 23.22
CA THR A 127 4.30 20.83 22.11
C THR A 127 5.68 20.26 21.74
N THR A 128 6.26 19.41 22.58
CA THR A 128 7.63 18.89 22.37
C THR A 128 7.84 17.55 23.06
N LEU A 129 8.62 16.67 22.42
CA LEU A 129 9.09 15.40 23.00
C LEU A 129 10.42 15.54 23.76
N GLU A 130 10.92 16.77 23.97
CA GLU A 130 12.14 16.99 24.74
C GLU A 130 12.05 16.32 26.10
N GLY A 131 13.10 15.60 26.48
CA GLY A 131 13.07 14.65 27.58
C GLY A 131 13.41 13.23 27.12
N LEU A 132 13.03 12.83 25.90
CA LEU A 132 13.33 11.49 25.38
C LEU A 132 14.64 11.38 24.59
N HIS A 133 15.44 12.45 24.60
CA HIS A 133 16.57 12.61 23.68
C HIS A 133 17.78 11.71 23.98
N ASN A 134 17.75 10.94 25.06
CA ASN A 134 18.79 9.98 25.43
C ASN A 134 18.39 8.53 25.12
N VAL A 135 17.18 8.28 24.62
CA VAL A 135 16.69 6.93 24.29
C VAL A 135 17.21 6.53 22.89
N PRO A 136 18.13 5.53 22.79
CA PRO A 136 18.72 5.16 21.50
C PRO A 136 17.83 4.22 20.68
N SER A 137 16.91 3.50 21.32
CA SER A 137 16.00 2.54 20.70
C SER A 137 14.83 2.23 21.63
N SER A 138 13.68 1.88 21.07
CA SER A 138 12.64 1.14 21.79
C SER A 138 12.79 -0.34 21.49
N GLY A 139 12.68 -1.20 22.52
CA GLY A 139 12.64 -2.64 22.30
C GLY A 139 11.33 -3.13 21.67
N GLY A 140 10.28 -2.29 21.64
CA GLY A 140 9.02 -2.52 20.94
C GLY A 140 8.72 -1.47 19.87
N ALA A 141 7.45 -1.07 19.76
CA ALA A 141 6.94 -0.04 18.86
C ALA A 141 7.08 1.39 19.43
N VAL A 142 6.98 2.39 18.56
CA VAL A 142 6.91 3.82 18.90
C VAL A 142 5.67 4.41 18.28
N TYR A 143 4.70 4.80 19.11
CA TYR A 143 3.41 5.35 18.71
C TYR A 143 3.34 6.82 19.14
N LEU A 144 3.18 7.70 18.15
CA LEU A 144 2.97 9.13 18.32
C LEU A 144 1.61 9.44 17.69
N THR A 145 0.55 9.40 18.50
CA THR A 145 -0.84 9.47 18.02
C THR A 145 -1.62 10.56 18.72
N GLU A 146 -2.53 11.23 18.01
CA GLU A 146 -3.37 12.30 18.59
C GLU A 146 -2.55 13.38 19.32
N LEU A 147 -1.53 13.92 18.63
CA LEU A 147 -0.60 14.95 19.13
C LEU A 147 -0.74 16.26 18.33
N PRO A 148 -1.91 16.94 18.38
CA PRO A 148 -2.20 18.07 17.51
C PRO A 148 -1.36 19.33 17.77
N ALA A 149 -0.79 19.47 18.97
CA ALA A 149 0.07 20.61 19.33
C ALA A 149 1.57 20.34 19.15
N LEU A 150 1.96 19.10 18.82
CA LEU A 150 3.36 18.73 18.70
C LEU A 150 3.97 19.39 17.46
N VAL A 151 5.11 20.05 17.65
CA VAL A 151 5.76 20.83 16.58
C VAL A 151 6.71 19.97 15.75
N ASP A 152 7.53 19.16 16.42
CA ASP A 152 8.54 18.33 15.79
C ASP A 152 8.92 17.14 16.68
N MET A 153 9.76 16.24 16.13
CA MET A 153 10.23 15.03 16.79
C MET A 153 11.67 15.17 17.32
N ASN A 154 12.20 16.38 17.55
CA ASN A 154 13.59 16.60 18.00
C ASN A 154 13.91 15.93 19.35
N GLY A 155 12.89 15.68 20.17
CA GLY A 155 13.01 14.88 21.38
C GLY A 155 13.43 13.43 21.14
N LEU A 156 13.31 12.92 19.90
CA LEU A 156 13.67 11.56 19.51
C LEU A 156 14.99 11.48 18.70
N ARG A 157 15.79 12.55 18.65
CA ARG A 157 17.04 12.64 17.86
C ARG A 157 18.10 11.56 18.08
N SER A 158 18.02 10.80 19.16
CA SER A 158 18.92 9.69 19.44
C SER A 158 18.36 8.34 19.02
N LEU A 159 17.07 8.27 18.70
CA LEU A 159 16.37 7.04 18.35
C LEU A 159 16.89 6.53 17.01
N THR A 160 17.37 5.29 17.00
CA THR A 160 17.96 4.64 15.83
C THR A 160 17.13 3.48 15.31
N SER A 161 16.26 2.90 16.13
CA SER A 161 15.41 1.80 15.71
C SER A 161 14.24 1.57 16.66
N ALA A 162 13.20 0.95 16.12
CA ALA A 162 12.13 0.29 16.86
C ALA A 162 11.99 -1.14 16.32
N GLN A 163 11.49 -2.09 17.13
CA GLN A 163 11.41 -3.48 16.69
C GLN A 163 10.25 -3.73 15.72
N TYR A 164 9.09 -3.13 15.99
CA TYR A 164 7.85 -3.50 15.32
C TYR A 164 7.33 -2.40 14.39
N GLU A 165 6.97 -1.26 14.96
CA GLU A 165 6.27 -0.20 14.22
C GLU A 165 6.71 1.17 14.72
N LEU A 166 6.84 2.11 13.78
CA LEU A 166 6.81 3.54 14.03
C LEU A 166 5.49 4.05 13.47
N ARG A 167 4.62 4.51 14.35
CA ARG A 167 3.30 5.05 14.02
C ARG A 167 3.27 6.54 14.29
N ILE A 168 2.93 7.31 13.26
CA ILE A 168 2.74 8.76 13.30
C ILE A 168 1.30 9.00 12.84
N GLU A 169 0.42 9.34 13.77
CA GLU A 169 -1.03 9.39 13.53
C GLU A 169 -1.63 10.67 14.12
N GLU A 170 -2.58 11.30 13.43
CA GLU A 170 -3.31 12.49 13.92
C GLU A 170 -2.39 13.58 14.51
N THR A 171 -1.37 13.98 13.74
CA THR A 171 -0.43 15.04 14.13
C THR A 171 0.07 15.83 12.93
N ALA A 172 0.46 17.08 13.17
CA ALA A 172 1.14 17.94 12.18
C ALA A 172 2.66 18.05 12.45
N ALA A 173 3.18 17.29 13.42
CA ALA A 173 4.56 17.42 13.87
C ALA A 173 5.54 17.09 12.74
N SER A 174 6.48 17.99 12.47
CA SER A 174 7.58 17.69 11.55
C SER A 174 8.35 16.45 12.01
N THR A 175 8.67 15.55 11.08
CA THR A 175 9.46 14.34 11.38
C THR A 175 10.93 14.65 11.71
N VAL A 176 11.36 15.91 11.61
CA VAL A 176 12.68 16.39 12.03
C VAL A 176 12.98 15.94 13.46
N GLY A 177 14.16 15.37 13.66
CA GLY A 177 14.53 14.64 14.86
C GLY A 177 14.54 13.12 14.69
N LEU A 178 14.10 12.56 13.56
CA LEU A 178 14.21 11.13 13.27
C LEU A 178 15.35 10.78 12.31
N GLU A 179 16.31 11.68 12.06
CA GLU A 179 17.31 11.51 10.99
C GLU A 179 18.25 10.32 11.21
N ARG A 180 18.34 9.83 12.45
CA ARG A 180 19.14 8.67 12.84
C ARG A 180 18.34 7.37 12.89
N PHE A 181 17.02 7.44 12.73
CA PHE A 181 16.11 6.30 12.78
C PHE A 181 16.30 5.44 11.53
N ALA A 182 16.97 4.31 11.69
CA ALA A 182 17.51 3.51 10.59
C ALA A 182 16.69 2.26 10.28
N SER A 183 15.98 1.72 11.27
CA SER A 183 15.33 0.41 11.14
C SER A 183 14.02 0.32 11.91
N VAL A 184 12.99 -0.18 11.23
CA VAL A 184 11.72 -0.63 11.83
C VAL A 184 11.04 -1.68 10.95
N GLY A 185 10.14 -2.49 11.51
CA GLY A 185 9.36 -3.44 10.72
C GLY A 185 8.31 -2.75 9.84
N LEU A 186 7.54 -1.84 10.43
CA LEU A 186 6.47 -1.08 9.81
C LEU A 186 6.65 0.41 10.07
N LEU A 187 6.50 1.22 9.03
CA LEU A 187 6.27 2.66 9.13
C LEU A 187 4.81 2.88 8.76
N HIS A 188 4.04 3.39 9.71
CA HIS A 188 2.65 3.73 9.52
C HIS A 188 2.47 5.23 9.75
N VAL A 189 2.07 5.93 8.70
CA VAL A 189 1.74 7.36 8.73
C VAL A 189 0.30 7.48 8.28
N GLU A 190 -0.60 7.88 9.19
CA GLU A 190 -2.04 7.96 8.95
C GLU A 190 -2.59 9.28 9.50
N ASP A 191 -3.54 9.94 8.82
CA ASP A 191 -4.10 11.23 9.28
C ASP A 191 -3.01 12.29 9.63
N TYR A 192 -1.90 12.28 8.87
CA TYR A 192 -0.77 13.18 9.09
C TYR A 192 -0.96 14.50 8.35
N ASP A 193 -0.90 15.61 9.10
CA ASP A 193 -1.16 16.96 8.58
C ASP A 193 0.12 17.72 8.21
N GLY A 194 1.28 17.05 8.25
CA GLY A 194 2.54 17.61 7.80
C GLY A 194 2.71 17.53 6.28
N THR A 195 3.60 18.37 5.74
CA THR A 195 3.78 18.50 4.28
C THR A 195 4.83 17.56 3.70
N ASP A 196 5.73 17.01 4.53
CA ASP A 196 6.76 16.05 4.13
C ASP A 196 7.21 15.12 5.26
N LEU A 197 8.07 14.15 4.92
CA LEU A 197 8.68 13.19 5.84
C LEU A 197 10.21 13.39 6.01
N ALA A 198 10.71 14.62 5.80
CA ALA A 198 12.14 14.87 5.58
C ALA A 198 13.07 14.48 6.74
N GLY A 199 12.55 14.27 7.95
CA GLY A 199 13.31 13.76 9.07
C GLY A 199 13.64 12.27 8.99
N LEU A 200 13.04 11.49 8.08
CA LEU A 200 13.25 10.03 7.99
C LEU A 200 14.46 9.60 7.14
N THR A 201 15.40 10.49 6.82
CA THR A 201 16.55 10.23 5.92
C THR A 201 17.43 9.03 6.28
N GLY A 202 17.43 8.63 7.56
CA GLY A 202 18.19 7.48 8.05
C GLY A 202 17.55 6.12 7.73
N LEU A 203 16.25 6.10 7.44
CA LEU A 203 15.45 4.89 7.37
C LEU A 203 15.83 4.07 6.13
N SER A 204 16.58 2.99 6.37
CA SER A 204 17.18 2.15 5.32
C SER A 204 16.78 0.68 5.42
N SER A 205 16.16 0.29 6.54
CA SER A 205 15.63 -1.06 6.75
C SER A 205 14.16 -0.95 7.16
N LEU A 206 13.27 -1.32 6.23
CA LEU A 206 11.83 -1.31 6.41
C LEU A 206 11.23 -2.52 5.68
N ASN A 207 10.27 -3.20 6.29
CA ASN A 207 9.54 -4.27 5.59
C ASN A 207 8.25 -3.72 4.98
N VAL A 208 7.48 -2.95 5.76
CA VAL A 208 6.17 -2.47 5.36
C VAL A 208 6.10 -0.95 5.43
N LEU A 209 5.70 -0.31 4.33
CA LEU A 209 5.40 1.11 4.26
C LEU A 209 3.89 1.32 4.13
N GLN A 210 3.31 2.13 5.02
CA GLN A 210 1.91 2.54 5.00
C GLN A 210 1.85 4.07 5.19
N ILE A 211 1.36 4.77 4.17
CA ILE A 211 1.14 6.23 4.17
C ILE A 211 -0.28 6.47 3.66
N ASP A 212 -1.16 6.87 4.56
CA ASP A 212 -2.60 6.81 4.36
C ASP A 212 -3.26 8.09 4.86
N ASP A 213 -4.27 8.59 4.17
CA ASP A 213 -5.10 9.70 4.64
C ASP A 213 -4.27 10.94 5.09
N CYS A 214 -3.19 11.28 4.37
CA CYS A 214 -2.36 12.45 4.68
C CYS A 214 -2.66 13.61 3.69
N PRO A 215 -3.74 14.39 3.89
CA PRO A 215 -4.27 15.30 2.87
C PRO A 215 -3.35 16.45 2.51
N ASN A 216 -2.43 16.83 3.39
CA ASN A 216 -1.46 17.93 3.17
C ASN A 216 -0.06 17.44 2.81
N LEU A 217 0.16 16.12 2.77
CA LEU A 217 1.46 15.53 2.46
C LEU A 217 1.77 15.68 0.97
N THR A 218 2.64 16.62 0.64
CA THR A 218 3.01 16.91 -0.75
C THR A 218 4.10 16.00 -1.29
N ARG A 219 4.93 15.46 -0.41
CA ARG A 219 6.15 14.74 -0.76
C ARG A 219 6.55 13.77 0.35
N ILE A 220 7.13 12.64 -0.01
CA ILE A 220 7.62 11.61 0.92
C ILE A 220 9.15 11.62 1.04
N ASP A 221 9.74 12.81 0.93
CA ASP A 221 11.16 13.04 1.17
C ASP A 221 11.61 12.43 2.49
N GLY A 222 12.84 11.93 2.54
CA GLY A 222 13.36 11.22 3.71
C GLY A 222 13.40 9.70 3.51
N LEU A 223 12.54 9.13 2.66
CA LEU A 223 12.52 7.68 2.42
C LEU A 223 13.59 7.17 1.42
N THR A 224 14.53 8.04 1.03
CA THR A 224 15.43 7.84 -0.13
C THR A 224 16.46 6.73 0.05
N ALA A 225 16.59 6.16 1.24
CA ALA A 225 17.52 5.07 1.53
C ALA A 225 16.87 3.67 1.41
N LEU A 226 15.56 3.60 1.19
CA LEU A 226 14.83 2.34 1.03
C LEU A 226 15.12 1.71 -0.33
N THR A 227 15.68 0.50 -0.32
CA THR A 227 16.00 -0.25 -1.55
C THR A 227 15.06 -1.42 -1.82
N HIS A 228 14.39 -1.91 -0.79
CA HIS A 228 13.55 -3.10 -0.81
C HIS A 228 12.41 -2.94 0.21
N LEU A 229 11.22 -3.43 -0.12
CA LEU A 229 10.07 -3.53 0.78
C LEU A 229 9.35 -4.87 0.57
N ASP A 230 8.78 -5.44 1.63
CA ASP A 230 7.83 -6.55 1.51
C ASP A 230 6.53 -6.05 0.89
N THR A 231 5.99 -4.94 1.39
CA THR A 231 4.77 -4.31 0.86
C THR A 231 4.81 -2.80 1.07
N ALA A 232 4.15 -2.07 0.18
CA ALA A 232 3.98 -0.63 0.27
C ALA A 232 2.53 -0.25 -0.05
N ARG A 233 1.96 0.64 0.75
CA ARG A 233 0.64 1.25 0.54
C ARG A 233 0.79 2.75 0.70
N ILE A 234 0.43 3.48 -0.35
CA ILE A 234 0.43 4.94 -0.42
C ILE A 234 -0.94 5.33 -0.95
N GLN A 235 -1.86 5.67 -0.06
CA GLN A 235 -3.23 5.98 -0.46
C GLN A 235 -3.86 7.18 0.23
N ASP A 236 -4.86 7.75 -0.43
CA ASP A 236 -5.68 8.83 0.12
C ASP A 236 -4.83 10.04 0.57
N ASN A 237 -3.75 10.33 -0.19
CA ASN A 237 -2.86 11.47 0.02
C ASN A 237 -3.08 12.51 -1.08
N ASP A 238 -4.17 13.27 -0.99
CA ASP A 238 -4.66 14.16 -2.05
C ASP A 238 -3.60 15.12 -2.63
N ALA A 239 -2.69 15.62 -1.77
CA ALA A 239 -1.67 16.59 -2.16
C ALA A 239 -0.35 15.98 -2.68
N LEU A 240 -0.19 14.66 -2.65
CA LEU A 240 1.07 13.99 -3.00
C LEU A 240 1.34 14.07 -4.51
N ILE A 241 2.42 14.74 -4.90
CA ILE A 241 2.70 15.04 -6.33
C ILE A 241 3.61 14.02 -7.02
N ASP A 242 4.51 13.39 -6.28
CA ASP A 242 5.49 12.43 -6.80
C ASP A 242 5.97 11.46 -5.70
N LEU A 243 6.76 10.46 -6.11
CA LEU A 243 7.32 9.43 -5.25
C LEU A 243 8.84 9.54 -5.16
N THR A 244 9.44 10.74 -5.34
CA THR A 244 10.90 10.94 -5.37
C THR A 244 11.62 10.48 -4.11
N GLY A 245 10.90 10.46 -2.98
CA GLY A 245 11.33 9.84 -1.74
C GLY A 245 11.66 8.34 -1.86
N LEU A 246 11.19 7.63 -2.88
CA LEU A 246 11.47 6.21 -3.13
C LEU A 246 12.48 5.96 -4.26
N SER A 247 13.27 6.96 -4.63
CA SER A 247 14.22 6.91 -5.76
C SER A 247 15.28 5.79 -5.72
N ALA A 248 15.53 5.18 -4.57
CA ALA A 248 16.43 4.03 -4.42
C ALA A 248 15.71 2.67 -4.43
N LEU A 249 14.37 2.65 -4.43
CA LEU A 249 13.57 1.43 -4.32
C LEU A 249 13.72 0.60 -5.59
N THR A 250 14.21 -0.63 -5.43
CA THR A 250 14.47 -1.54 -6.54
C THR A 250 13.49 -2.71 -6.61
N GLU A 251 12.86 -3.05 -5.48
CA GLU A 251 12.07 -4.28 -5.34
C GLU A 251 10.94 -4.08 -4.31
N VAL A 252 9.75 -4.57 -4.65
CA VAL A 252 8.64 -4.78 -3.72
C VAL A 252 8.14 -6.22 -3.85
N ASP A 253 8.48 -7.09 -2.91
CA ASP A 253 8.19 -8.54 -2.99
C ASP A 253 6.69 -8.83 -3.16
N GLY A 254 5.88 -8.12 -2.38
CA GLY A 254 4.44 -8.30 -2.28
C GLY A 254 3.68 -7.31 -3.13
N ARG A 255 2.92 -6.43 -2.50
CA ARG A 255 2.05 -5.46 -3.17
C ARG A 255 2.57 -4.05 -2.98
N LEU A 256 2.63 -3.30 -4.09
CA LEU A 256 2.69 -1.84 -4.10
C LEU A 256 1.29 -1.32 -4.46
N THR A 257 0.64 -0.65 -3.51
CA THR A 257 -0.67 0.02 -3.70
C THR A 257 -0.45 1.51 -3.78
N VAL A 258 -0.91 2.14 -4.86
CA VAL A 258 -0.91 3.59 -5.05
C VAL A 258 -2.32 4.01 -5.43
N ALA A 259 -3.10 4.51 -4.46
CA ALA A 259 -4.52 4.76 -4.71
C ALA A 259 -5.06 6.04 -4.06
N GLY A 260 -5.96 6.78 -4.70
CA GLY A 260 -6.52 7.99 -4.06
C GLY A 260 -5.48 9.10 -3.85
N ASN A 261 -4.47 9.23 -4.72
CA ASN A 261 -3.52 10.34 -4.67
C ASN A 261 -3.90 11.35 -5.77
N ASP A 262 -4.79 12.28 -5.44
CA ASP A 262 -5.44 13.18 -6.41
C ASP A 262 -4.47 14.04 -7.23
N ALA A 263 -3.36 14.48 -6.64
CA ALA A 263 -2.35 15.29 -7.30
C ALA A 263 -1.24 14.50 -8.01
N LEU A 264 -1.20 13.17 -7.87
CA LEU A 264 -0.13 12.33 -8.42
C LEU A 264 -0.26 12.22 -9.95
N VAL A 265 0.75 12.72 -10.67
CA VAL A 265 0.71 12.81 -12.15
C VAL A 265 1.38 11.64 -12.87
N ASP A 266 2.38 11.02 -12.23
CA ASP A 266 3.13 9.86 -12.70
C ASP A 266 3.83 9.16 -11.51
N PHE A 267 4.75 8.22 -11.80
CA PHE A 267 5.55 7.49 -10.81
C PHE A 267 7.00 8.00 -10.74
N THR A 268 7.25 9.29 -11.03
CA THR A 268 8.57 9.91 -10.85
C THR A 268 9.08 9.60 -9.44
N GLY A 269 10.32 9.10 -9.35
CA GLY A 269 10.88 8.54 -8.12
C GLY A 269 10.89 7.02 -8.04
N LEU A 270 10.28 6.29 -8.99
CA LEU A 270 10.37 4.83 -9.06
C LEU A 270 11.28 4.32 -10.19
N GLU A 271 12.18 5.16 -10.74
CA GLU A 271 13.02 4.82 -11.89
C GLU A 271 13.95 3.63 -11.66
N ALA A 272 14.24 3.30 -10.41
CA ALA A 272 15.09 2.18 -10.01
C ALA A 272 14.31 0.86 -9.82
N LEU A 273 12.98 0.90 -9.82
CA LEU A 273 12.10 -0.22 -9.50
C LEU A 273 12.09 -1.24 -10.64
N ARG A 274 12.52 -2.46 -10.34
CA ARG A 274 12.68 -3.55 -11.34
C ARG A 274 11.68 -4.68 -11.16
N GLU A 275 11.31 -4.93 -9.91
CA GLU A 275 10.51 -6.10 -9.53
C GLU A 275 9.41 -5.68 -8.55
N VAL A 276 8.17 -6.05 -8.88
CA VAL A 276 7.02 -5.88 -7.99
C VAL A 276 6.18 -7.14 -8.06
N GLY A 277 5.77 -7.70 -6.92
CA GLY A 277 4.80 -8.80 -6.95
C GLY A 277 3.48 -8.36 -7.59
N ASN A 278 2.78 -7.42 -6.97
CA ASN A 278 1.52 -6.87 -7.46
C ASN A 278 1.56 -5.33 -7.45
N LEU A 279 1.35 -4.71 -8.61
CA LEU A 279 1.18 -3.27 -8.72
C LEU A 279 -0.32 -2.96 -8.84
N ASP A 280 -0.82 -2.20 -7.88
CA ASP A 280 -2.24 -1.89 -7.71
C ASP A 280 -2.44 -0.37 -7.67
N VAL A 281 -2.91 0.18 -8.79
CA VAL A 281 -3.03 1.62 -9.05
C VAL A 281 -4.50 1.95 -9.28
N ARG A 282 -5.14 2.69 -8.37
CA ARG A 282 -6.58 2.97 -8.44
C ARG A 282 -6.92 4.39 -8.04
N ASN A 283 -7.92 5.01 -8.63
CA ASN A 283 -8.43 6.32 -8.18
C ASN A 283 -7.33 7.40 -8.12
N ASN A 284 -6.50 7.55 -9.15
CA ASN A 284 -5.54 8.65 -9.23
C ASN A 284 -5.95 9.56 -10.40
N PRO A 285 -6.86 10.53 -10.19
CA PRO A 285 -7.49 11.28 -11.27
C PRO A 285 -6.52 12.15 -12.09
N ALA A 286 -5.41 12.60 -11.51
CA ALA A 286 -4.37 13.35 -12.22
C ALA A 286 -3.33 12.47 -12.93
N LEU A 287 -3.34 11.15 -12.70
CA LEU A 287 -2.36 10.22 -13.26
C LEU A 287 -2.50 10.17 -14.78
N SER A 288 -1.49 10.65 -15.48
CA SER A 288 -1.52 10.80 -16.95
C SER A 288 -0.42 10.00 -17.66
N ALA A 289 0.63 9.60 -16.93
CA ALA A 289 1.73 8.83 -17.47
C ALA A 289 2.24 7.79 -16.48
N LEU A 290 2.84 6.71 -16.98
CA LEU A 290 3.53 5.69 -16.19
C LEU A 290 5.04 5.94 -16.12
N THR A 291 5.45 7.21 -16.23
CA THR A 291 6.86 7.62 -16.12
C THR A 291 7.37 7.23 -14.74
N GLY A 292 8.61 6.74 -14.66
CA GLY A 292 9.17 6.09 -13.48
C GLY A 292 9.19 4.57 -13.58
N LEU A 293 8.22 3.93 -14.23
CA LEU A 293 8.13 2.45 -14.27
C LEU A 293 9.00 1.78 -15.34
N SER A 294 9.79 2.56 -16.10
CA SER A 294 10.55 2.08 -17.28
C SER A 294 11.61 1.01 -17.02
N ALA A 295 11.94 0.72 -15.76
CA ALA A 295 12.84 -0.36 -15.35
C ALA A 295 12.12 -1.64 -14.90
N LEU A 296 10.78 -1.59 -14.76
CA LEU A 296 9.97 -2.70 -14.26
C LEU A 296 9.93 -3.83 -15.29
N SER A 297 10.54 -4.96 -14.95
CA SER A 297 10.66 -6.12 -15.85
C SER A 297 10.04 -7.39 -15.28
N ASP A 298 9.84 -7.48 -13.97
CA ASP A 298 9.12 -8.58 -13.32
C ASP A 298 7.90 -8.05 -12.58
N LEU A 299 6.73 -8.56 -12.96
CA LEU A 299 5.43 -8.18 -12.42
C LEU A 299 4.48 -9.38 -12.46
N ASN A 300 3.99 -9.81 -11.30
CA ASN A 300 3.00 -10.88 -11.25
C ASN A 300 1.59 -10.36 -11.58
N ARG A 301 1.14 -9.23 -11.03
CA ARG A 301 -0.17 -8.63 -11.37
C ARG A 301 -0.08 -7.13 -11.55
N LEU A 302 -0.71 -6.63 -12.61
CA LEU A 302 -1.00 -5.22 -12.79
C LEU A 302 -2.50 -4.97 -12.69
N THR A 303 -2.90 -4.00 -11.87
CA THR A 303 -4.24 -3.44 -11.85
C THR A 303 -4.13 -1.93 -11.98
N LEU A 304 -4.64 -1.37 -13.08
CA LEU A 304 -4.82 0.07 -13.29
C LEU A 304 -6.31 0.36 -13.40
N GLN A 305 -6.83 1.15 -12.48
CA GLN A 305 -8.26 1.45 -12.38
C GLN A 305 -8.52 2.94 -12.12
N ASP A 306 -9.64 3.47 -12.63
CA ASP A 306 -10.16 4.80 -12.26
C ASP A 306 -9.06 5.89 -12.33
N SER A 307 -8.33 5.91 -13.45
CA SER A 307 -7.22 6.86 -13.71
C SER A 307 -7.40 7.43 -15.13
N PRO A 308 -8.43 8.27 -15.34
CA PRO A 308 -8.97 8.59 -16.66
C PRO A 308 -8.03 9.40 -17.57
N LEU A 309 -6.95 9.99 -17.04
CA LEU A 309 -6.01 10.77 -17.83
C LEU A 309 -4.85 9.94 -18.42
N VAL A 310 -4.73 8.66 -18.08
CA VAL A 310 -3.69 7.78 -18.64
C VAL A 310 -3.96 7.57 -20.13
N THR A 311 -3.06 8.05 -20.99
CA THR A 311 -3.25 7.96 -22.46
C THR A 311 -2.52 6.80 -23.13
N SER A 312 -1.51 6.23 -22.48
CA SER A 312 -0.77 5.06 -22.94
C SER A 312 -0.14 4.32 -21.77
N LEU A 313 0.33 3.10 -22.03
CA LEU A 313 1.06 2.28 -21.06
C LEU A 313 2.58 2.47 -21.17
N THR A 314 3.03 3.55 -21.83
CA THR A 314 4.45 3.87 -21.98
C THR A 314 5.09 4.02 -20.60
N GLY A 315 6.09 3.19 -20.35
CA GLY A 315 6.65 2.96 -19.01
C GLY A 315 6.71 1.45 -18.69
N LEU A 316 5.86 0.64 -19.32
CA LEU A 316 5.80 -0.81 -19.09
C LEU A 316 6.49 -1.66 -20.17
N GLY A 317 7.22 -1.02 -21.08
CA GLY A 317 7.85 -1.66 -22.25
C GLY A 317 8.78 -2.85 -21.97
N PRO A 318 9.49 -2.94 -20.82
CA PRO A 318 10.32 -4.13 -20.53
C PRO A 318 9.52 -5.40 -20.21
N LEU A 319 8.22 -5.30 -19.92
CA LEU A 319 7.40 -6.45 -19.58
C LEU A 319 7.27 -7.40 -20.77
N THR A 320 7.60 -8.68 -20.54
CA THR A 320 7.45 -9.73 -21.55
C THR A 320 6.42 -10.79 -21.16
N THR A 321 6.22 -10.98 -19.85
CA THR A 321 5.20 -11.87 -19.29
C THR A 321 4.61 -11.27 -18.02
N VAL A 322 3.30 -11.38 -17.85
CA VAL A 322 2.59 -11.05 -16.61
C VAL A 322 1.60 -12.17 -16.27
N ASN A 323 1.20 -12.33 -15.01
CA ASN A 323 0.18 -13.33 -14.69
C ASN A 323 -1.23 -12.78 -14.85
N HIS A 324 -1.48 -11.55 -14.39
CA HIS A 324 -2.79 -10.89 -14.60
C HIS A 324 -2.58 -9.43 -14.99
N LEU A 325 -3.36 -8.97 -15.96
CA LEU A 325 -3.42 -7.58 -16.38
C LEU A 325 -4.87 -7.13 -16.35
N THR A 326 -5.17 -6.14 -15.51
CA THR A 326 -6.50 -5.55 -15.41
C THR A 326 -6.40 -4.05 -15.66
N LEU A 327 -7.07 -3.58 -16.70
CA LEU A 327 -7.19 -2.18 -17.06
C LEU A 327 -8.68 -1.82 -17.02
N SER A 328 -9.05 -0.81 -16.24
CA SER A 328 -10.45 -0.40 -16.19
C SER A 328 -10.66 1.09 -15.91
N ARG A 329 -11.63 1.70 -16.62
CA ARG A 329 -11.96 3.13 -16.46
C ARG A 329 -10.74 4.03 -16.63
N LEU A 330 -10.10 3.85 -17.78
CA LEU A 330 -8.96 4.63 -18.25
C LEU A 330 -9.40 5.35 -19.53
N ASP A 331 -10.38 6.25 -19.43
CA ASP A 331 -11.07 6.84 -20.60
C ASP A 331 -10.13 7.59 -21.56
N GLY A 332 -8.96 8.04 -21.10
CA GLY A 332 -7.92 8.64 -21.92
C GLY A 332 -7.08 7.64 -22.72
N LEU A 333 -7.14 6.34 -22.40
CA LEU A 333 -6.31 5.29 -22.98
C LEU A 333 -6.81 4.93 -24.38
N THR A 334 -6.14 5.44 -25.40
CA THR A 334 -6.57 5.23 -26.80
C THR A 334 -5.98 3.99 -27.45
N SER A 335 -4.89 3.46 -26.91
CA SER A 335 -4.26 2.21 -27.35
C SER A 335 -3.52 1.55 -26.19
N LEU A 336 -3.13 0.28 -26.37
CA LEU A 336 -2.31 -0.47 -25.42
C LEU A 336 -0.80 -0.28 -25.69
N GLN A 337 -0.42 0.79 -26.40
CA GLN A 337 0.98 1.11 -26.67
C GLN A 337 1.76 1.23 -25.36
N GLY A 338 2.94 0.61 -25.29
CA GLY A 338 3.77 0.49 -24.09
C GLY A 338 3.84 -0.92 -23.51
N ILE A 339 3.03 -1.88 -23.99
CA ILE A 339 3.14 -3.31 -23.64
C ILE A 339 3.36 -4.22 -24.87
N GLU A 340 3.93 -3.68 -25.96
CA GLU A 340 4.22 -4.39 -27.21
C GLU A 340 5.14 -5.61 -27.03
N GLY A 341 5.91 -5.62 -25.95
CA GLY A 341 6.80 -6.73 -25.58
C GLY A 341 6.08 -7.92 -24.92
N VAL A 342 4.82 -7.77 -24.49
CA VAL A 342 4.09 -8.79 -23.75
C VAL A 342 3.68 -9.93 -24.69
N THR A 343 4.39 -11.04 -24.57
CA THR A 343 4.15 -12.24 -25.41
C THR A 343 3.17 -13.22 -24.79
N ARG A 344 3.01 -13.16 -23.45
CA ARG A 344 2.18 -14.11 -22.70
C ARG A 344 1.61 -13.48 -21.44
N ILE A 345 0.29 -13.58 -21.30
CA ILE A 345 -0.42 -13.34 -20.05
C ILE A 345 -0.79 -14.72 -19.50
N ARG A 346 -0.28 -15.10 -18.32
CA ARG A 346 -0.41 -16.50 -17.87
C ARG A 346 -1.82 -16.85 -17.43
N ARG A 347 -2.58 -15.88 -16.92
CA ARG A 347 -3.97 -16.02 -16.51
C ARG A 347 -4.85 -15.03 -17.28
N ASP A 348 -5.37 -14.01 -16.60
CA ASP A 348 -6.42 -13.15 -17.14
C ASP A 348 -5.89 -11.82 -17.67
N LEU A 349 -6.34 -11.48 -18.88
CA LEU A 349 -6.36 -10.12 -19.42
C LEU A 349 -7.79 -9.60 -19.32
N SER A 350 -8.00 -8.54 -18.54
CA SER A 350 -9.30 -7.90 -18.36
C SER A 350 -9.23 -6.43 -18.73
N LEU A 351 -10.00 -6.07 -19.75
CA LEU A 351 -10.18 -4.72 -20.28
C LEU A 351 -11.62 -4.31 -20.03
N ARG A 352 -11.86 -3.31 -19.18
CA ARG A 352 -13.23 -2.95 -18.76
C ARG A 352 -13.50 -1.45 -18.77
N PHE A 353 -14.54 -1.01 -19.47
CA PHE A 353 -14.92 0.41 -19.48
C PHE A 353 -13.75 1.28 -19.92
N LEU A 354 -13.15 0.94 -21.07
CA LEU A 354 -12.06 1.70 -21.68
C LEU A 354 -12.62 2.47 -22.88
N ASP A 355 -13.43 3.49 -22.62
CA ASP A 355 -14.22 4.16 -23.67
C ASP A 355 -13.38 4.94 -24.69
N GLY A 356 -12.12 5.26 -24.36
CA GLY A 356 -11.17 5.87 -25.29
C GLY A 356 -10.46 4.86 -26.21
N LEU A 357 -10.49 3.56 -25.88
CA LEU A 357 -9.72 2.54 -26.56
C LEU A 357 -10.40 2.15 -27.88
N THR A 358 -9.73 2.38 -29.02
CA THR A 358 -10.32 2.14 -30.35
C THR A 358 -9.96 0.78 -30.95
N ASP A 359 -8.81 0.24 -30.57
CA ASP A 359 -8.30 -1.07 -30.98
C ASP A 359 -7.37 -1.63 -29.88
N LEU A 360 -6.79 -2.81 -30.12
CA LEU A 360 -5.89 -3.49 -29.19
C LEU A 360 -4.42 -3.37 -29.60
N SER A 361 -4.06 -2.36 -30.41
CA SER A 361 -2.68 -2.06 -30.78
C SER A 361 -1.82 -1.95 -29.53
N GLY A 362 -0.69 -2.64 -29.53
CA GLY A 362 0.14 -2.90 -28.35
C GLY A 362 0.12 -4.36 -27.89
N LEU A 363 -0.80 -5.19 -28.37
CA LEU A 363 -0.85 -6.63 -28.08
C LEU A 363 -0.34 -7.51 -29.23
N GLU A 364 0.32 -6.97 -30.24
CA GLU A 364 0.68 -7.68 -31.48
C GLU A 364 1.60 -8.88 -31.24
N ALA A 365 2.30 -8.91 -30.11
CA ALA A 365 3.17 -10.01 -29.70
C ALA A 365 2.48 -11.07 -28.83
N LEU A 366 1.26 -10.80 -28.34
CA LEU A 366 0.53 -11.65 -27.42
C LEU A 366 0.08 -12.94 -28.11
N ALA A 367 0.77 -14.05 -27.83
CA ALA A 367 0.51 -15.32 -28.49
C ALA A 367 -0.47 -16.22 -27.72
N GLN A 368 -0.55 -16.03 -26.39
CA GLN A 368 -1.32 -16.90 -25.51
C GLN A 368 -1.79 -16.19 -24.24
N VAL A 369 -3.06 -16.43 -23.87
CA VAL A 369 -3.69 -16.04 -22.61
C VAL A 369 -4.56 -17.16 -22.05
N GLU A 370 -4.83 -17.17 -20.74
CA GLU A 370 -5.81 -18.09 -20.16
C GLU A 370 -7.22 -17.51 -20.35
N GLY A 371 -7.52 -16.37 -19.74
CA GLY A 371 -8.79 -15.66 -19.91
C GLY A 371 -8.60 -14.31 -20.59
N LEU A 372 -9.45 -13.99 -21.56
CA LEU A 372 -9.53 -12.68 -22.20
C LEU A 372 -10.93 -12.12 -22.02
N SER A 373 -11.06 -11.06 -21.22
CA SER A 373 -12.32 -10.36 -20.99
C SER A 373 -12.25 -8.93 -21.51
N ILE A 374 -13.18 -8.56 -22.40
CA ILE A 374 -13.33 -7.22 -22.96
C ILE A 374 -14.78 -6.77 -22.76
N GLU A 375 -14.97 -5.84 -21.84
CA GLU A 375 -16.27 -5.51 -21.25
C GLU A 375 -16.55 -4.01 -21.30
N GLY A 376 -17.62 -3.59 -21.95
CA GLY A 376 -18.07 -2.20 -21.87
C GLY A 376 -17.08 -1.20 -22.45
N CYS A 377 -16.19 -1.59 -23.38
CA CYS A 377 -15.26 -0.66 -24.03
C CYS A 377 -16.00 0.04 -25.18
N GLY A 378 -16.71 1.13 -24.87
CA GLY A 378 -17.65 1.76 -25.80
C GLY A 378 -17.03 2.39 -27.05
N GLY A 379 -15.72 2.64 -27.04
CA GLY A 379 -14.96 3.16 -28.19
C GLY A 379 -14.29 2.09 -29.06
N LEU A 380 -14.35 0.80 -28.67
CA LEU A 380 -13.58 -0.26 -29.33
C LEU A 380 -14.21 -0.63 -30.68
N GLU A 381 -13.54 -0.30 -31.77
CA GLU A 381 -14.01 -0.52 -33.14
C GLU A 381 -13.53 -1.84 -33.74
N SER A 382 -12.38 -2.36 -33.29
CA SER A 382 -11.82 -3.64 -33.74
C SER A 382 -11.01 -4.35 -32.65
N LEU A 383 -10.67 -5.63 -32.89
CA LEU A 383 -9.73 -6.40 -32.09
C LEU A 383 -8.32 -6.43 -32.71
N ASP A 384 -8.02 -5.54 -33.66
CA ASP A 384 -6.71 -5.38 -34.28
C ASP A 384 -5.63 -5.25 -33.18
N GLY A 385 -4.52 -5.97 -33.35
CA GLY A 385 -3.53 -6.17 -32.30
C GLY A 385 -3.55 -7.58 -31.70
N LEU A 386 -4.62 -8.37 -31.89
CA LEU A 386 -4.65 -9.80 -31.51
C LEU A 386 -4.13 -10.74 -32.62
N ASP A 387 -3.43 -10.22 -33.62
CA ASP A 387 -2.98 -10.96 -34.82
C ASP A 387 -2.10 -12.18 -34.53
N ALA A 388 -1.43 -12.21 -33.38
CA ALA A 388 -0.61 -13.34 -32.93
C ALA A 388 -1.33 -14.29 -31.97
N LEU A 389 -2.49 -13.90 -31.45
CA LEU A 389 -3.20 -14.64 -30.41
C LEU A 389 -3.86 -15.86 -31.02
N SER A 390 -3.29 -17.03 -30.77
CA SER A 390 -3.77 -18.30 -31.33
C SER A 390 -4.57 -19.15 -30.34
N THR A 391 -4.44 -18.88 -29.04
CA THR A 391 -5.03 -19.69 -27.97
C THR A 391 -5.47 -18.84 -26.78
N VAL A 392 -6.74 -19.01 -26.40
CA VAL A 392 -7.33 -18.58 -25.11
C VAL A 392 -7.77 -19.84 -24.39
N THR A 393 -7.03 -20.32 -23.38
CA THR A 393 -7.31 -21.66 -22.82
C THR A 393 -8.53 -21.71 -21.90
N GLY A 394 -8.97 -20.57 -21.38
CA GLY A 394 -10.19 -20.35 -20.62
C GLY A 394 -11.18 -19.52 -21.43
N GLU A 395 -11.81 -18.53 -20.83
CA GLU A 395 -12.89 -17.78 -21.47
C GLU A 395 -12.38 -16.64 -22.37
N LEU A 396 -12.91 -16.56 -23.59
CA LEU A 396 -12.98 -15.33 -24.39
C LEU A 396 -14.36 -14.70 -24.16
N TYR A 397 -14.39 -13.68 -23.30
CA TYR A 397 -15.60 -12.96 -22.91
C TYR A 397 -15.64 -11.59 -23.57
N LEU A 398 -16.60 -11.40 -24.46
CA LEU A 398 -16.91 -10.13 -25.10
C LEU A 398 -18.30 -9.70 -24.66
N TRP A 399 -18.39 -8.57 -23.97
CA TRP A 399 -19.67 -8.04 -23.48
C TRP A 399 -19.80 -6.55 -23.69
N SER A 400 -20.91 -6.12 -24.30
CA SER A 400 -21.31 -4.72 -24.42
C SER A 400 -20.22 -3.76 -24.96
N ASN A 401 -19.54 -4.16 -26.03
CA ASN A 401 -18.60 -3.27 -26.73
C ASN A 401 -19.35 -2.53 -27.85
N ASP A 402 -19.91 -1.37 -27.51
CA ASP A 402 -20.98 -0.71 -28.29
C ASP A 402 -20.55 -0.15 -29.66
N ALA A 403 -19.24 -0.01 -29.92
CA ALA A 403 -18.69 0.38 -31.22
C ALA A 403 -18.18 -0.80 -32.07
N LEU A 404 -18.18 -2.02 -31.53
CA LEU A 404 -17.56 -3.18 -32.15
C LEU A 404 -18.51 -3.81 -33.18
N GLU A 405 -18.44 -3.36 -34.44
CA GLU A 405 -19.27 -3.88 -35.53
C GLU A 405 -18.82 -5.26 -36.02
N ARG A 406 -17.52 -5.58 -35.86
CA ARG A 406 -16.88 -6.80 -36.35
C ARG A 406 -15.81 -7.26 -35.37
N LEU A 407 -15.46 -8.54 -35.41
CA LEU A 407 -14.37 -9.13 -34.61
C LEU A 407 -13.03 -9.20 -35.38
N ASP A 408 -12.80 -8.27 -36.31
CA ASP A 408 -11.56 -8.22 -37.11
C ASP A 408 -10.33 -8.12 -36.16
N GLY A 409 -9.26 -8.84 -36.49
CA GLY A 409 -8.06 -9.01 -35.64
C GLY A 409 -8.02 -10.34 -34.86
N ALA A 410 -9.14 -11.05 -34.77
CA ALA A 410 -9.26 -12.33 -34.07
C ALA A 410 -9.04 -13.58 -34.96
N GLU A 411 -8.62 -13.42 -36.22
CA GLU A 411 -8.55 -14.48 -37.24
C GLU A 411 -7.47 -15.55 -36.96
N ALA A 412 -6.50 -15.22 -36.09
CA ALA A 412 -5.44 -16.13 -35.69
C ALA A 412 -5.88 -17.17 -34.67
N LEU A 413 -7.01 -16.95 -33.98
CA LEU A 413 -7.51 -17.84 -32.95
C LEU A 413 -7.85 -19.22 -33.52
N ARG A 414 -7.34 -20.26 -32.84
CA ARG A 414 -7.61 -21.67 -33.15
C ARG A 414 -8.31 -22.39 -32.02
N THR A 415 -7.98 -22.05 -30.78
CA THR A 415 -8.52 -22.72 -29.60
C THR A 415 -9.00 -21.70 -28.58
N VAL A 416 -10.24 -21.86 -28.14
CA VAL A 416 -10.85 -21.11 -27.04
C VAL A 416 -11.38 -22.10 -26.01
N GLY A 417 -11.31 -21.79 -24.72
CA GLY A 417 -11.96 -22.59 -23.68
C GLY A 417 -13.47 -22.41 -23.76
N GLU A 418 -13.96 -21.26 -23.32
CA GLU A 418 -15.35 -20.83 -23.43
C GLU A 418 -15.44 -19.59 -24.31
N LEU A 419 -16.35 -19.58 -25.29
CA LEU A 419 -16.58 -18.42 -26.16
C LEU A 419 -17.90 -17.76 -25.80
N THR A 420 -17.83 -16.56 -25.23
CA THR A 420 -18.99 -15.79 -24.79
C THR A 420 -19.03 -14.44 -25.52
N VAL A 421 -20.02 -14.25 -26.40
CA VAL A 421 -20.24 -13.01 -27.16
C VAL A 421 -21.66 -12.52 -26.91
N ILE A 422 -21.78 -11.51 -26.04
CA ILE A 422 -23.09 -11.14 -25.51
C ILE A 422 -23.34 -9.64 -25.47
N GLU A 423 -24.60 -9.27 -25.67
CA GLU A 423 -25.11 -7.90 -25.46
C GLU A 423 -24.37 -6.82 -26.27
N HIS A 424 -23.96 -7.12 -27.51
CA HIS A 424 -23.44 -6.11 -28.43
C HIS A 424 -24.57 -5.45 -29.23
N ASP A 425 -24.63 -4.13 -29.21
CA ASP A 425 -25.67 -3.37 -29.91
C ASP A 425 -25.46 -3.35 -31.44
N VAL A 426 -24.21 -3.21 -31.90
CA VAL A 426 -23.88 -2.97 -33.32
C VAL A 426 -23.11 -4.10 -34.00
N LEU A 427 -22.71 -5.15 -33.28
CA LEU A 427 -21.98 -6.29 -33.85
C LEU A 427 -22.82 -6.96 -34.94
N VAL A 428 -22.31 -7.00 -36.17
CA VAL A 428 -22.99 -7.60 -37.33
C VAL A 428 -22.25 -8.80 -37.91
N ASP A 429 -20.97 -8.99 -37.57
CA ASP A 429 -20.14 -10.00 -38.21
C ASP A 429 -19.13 -10.64 -37.24
N VAL A 430 -19.17 -11.97 -37.17
CA VAL A 430 -18.30 -12.82 -36.34
C VAL A 430 -17.41 -13.76 -37.18
N THR A 431 -17.30 -13.53 -38.48
CA THR A 431 -16.57 -14.39 -39.43
C THR A 431 -15.08 -14.51 -39.12
N ALA A 432 -14.49 -13.54 -38.42
CA ALA A 432 -13.12 -13.62 -37.93
C ALA A 432 -12.88 -14.88 -37.07
N LEU A 433 -13.91 -15.37 -36.37
CA LEU A 433 -13.82 -16.57 -35.54
C LEU A 433 -14.11 -17.89 -36.30
N HIS A 434 -14.39 -17.86 -37.61
CA HIS A 434 -14.57 -19.10 -38.41
C HIS A 434 -13.30 -19.95 -38.49
N GLY A 435 -12.15 -19.41 -38.11
CA GLY A 435 -10.88 -20.13 -38.06
C GLY A 435 -10.70 -21.05 -36.84
N LEU A 436 -11.63 -21.02 -35.88
CA LEU A 436 -11.56 -21.82 -34.65
C LEU A 436 -11.66 -23.32 -34.94
N ASP A 437 -10.65 -24.07 -34.50
CA ASP A 437 -10.62 -25.52 -34.56
C ASP A 437 -11.40 -26.14 -33.38
N GLU A 438 -11.31 -25.53 -32.20
CA GLU A 438 -11.86 -26.09 -30.97
C GLU A 438 -12.36 -25.02 -29.98
N VAL A 439 -13.55 -25.28 -29.41
CA VAL A 439 -14.10 -24.61 -28.22
C VAL A 439 -14.36 -25.68 -27.15
N THR A 440 -13.68 -25.64 -26.00
CA THR A 440 -13.62 -26.80 -25.08
C THR A 440 -14.70 -26.86 -24.01
N ASP A 441 -15.25 -25.73 -23.58
CA ASP A 441 -16.12 -25.64 -22.40
C ASP A 441 -17.54 -25.15 -22.74
N GLY A 442 -17.70 -24.30 -23.74
CA GLY A 442 -19.02 -23.85 -24.19
C GLY A 442 -19.00 -22.71 -25.21
N LEU A 443 -20.12 -22.56 -25.92
CA LEU A 443 -20.39 -21.45 -26.83
C LEU A 443 -21.66 -20.72 -26.41
N GLU A 444 -21.54 -19.45 -26.06
CA GLU A 444 -22.66 -18.57 -25.73
C GLU A 444 -22.64 -17.32 -26.63
N ILE A 445 -23.64 -17.20 -27.51
CA ILE A 445 -23.85 -16.01 -28.34
C ILE A 445 -25.28 -15.52 -28.12
N ARG A 446 -25.46 -14.46 -27.33
CA ARG A 446 -26.82 -13.98 -27.02
C ARG A 446 -26.96 -12.48 -26.83
N GLY A 447 -28.17 -11.99 -27.10
CA GLY A 447 -28.51 -10.59 -26.84
C GLY A 447 -27.80 -9.61 -27.77
N ASN A 448 -27.23 -10.06 -28.89
CA ASN A 448 -26.57 -9.19 -29.84
C ASN A 448 -27.63 -8.60 -30.79
N ALA A 449 -27.89 -7.30 -30.68
CA ALA A 449 -29.07 -6.67 -31.27
C ALA A 449 -28.99 -6.57 -32.81
N SER A 450 -27.77 -6.52 -33.36
CA SER A 450 -27.53 -6.40 -34.81
C SER A 450 -26.98 -7.67 -35.47
N LEU A 451 -26.50 -8.64 -34.68
CA LEU A 451 -25.93 -9.88 -35.21
C LEU A 451 -27.07 -10.82 -35.60
N ALA A 452 -27.14 -11.23 -36.86
CA ALA A 452 -28.19 -12.17 -37.27
C ALA A 452 -27.98 -13.53 -36.60
N THR A 453 -29.09 -14.14 -36.16
CA THR A 453 -29.09 -15.48 -35.58
C THR A 453 -28.47 -16.49 -36.56
N ALA A 454 -28.72 -16.32 -37.86
CA ALA A 454 -28.13 -17.15 -38.91
C ALA A 454 -26.60 -17.05 -38.99
N ASP A 455 -26.02 -15.87 -38.72
CA ASP A 455 -24.56 -15.68 -38.73
C ASP A 455 -23.92 -16.30 -37.48
N ALA A 456 -24.58 -16.20 -36.31
CA ALA A 456 -24.16 -16.91 -35.11
C ALA A 456 -24.22 -18.44 -35.28
N GLU A 457 -25.27 -18.96 -35.93
CA GLU A 457 -25.38 -20.38 -36.28
C GLU A 457 -24.33 -20.82 -37.31
N ALA A 458 -23.99 -19.94 -38.27
CA ALA A 458 -22.93 -20.21 -39.24
C ALA A 458 -21.56 -20.33 -38.57
N LEU A 459 -21.25 -19.47 -37.58
CA LEU A 459 -20.05 -19.61 -36.77
C LEU A 459 -20.02 -20.95 -36.02
N ARG A 460 -21.11 -21.32 -35.33
CA ARG A 460 -21.23 -22.64 -34.66
C ARG A 460 -20.90 -23.78 -35.61
N ASP A 461 -21.42 -23.73 -36.84
CA ASP A 461 -21.22 -24.80 -37.84
C ASP A 461 -19.82 -24.75 -38.48
N ALA A 462 -19.14 -23.60 -38.44
CA ALA A 462 -17.77 -23.44 -38.93
C ALA A 462 -16.71 -23.93 -37.94
N ILE A 463 -16.99 -23.85 -36.63
CA ILE A 463 -16.07 -24.33 -35.58
C ILE A 463 -15.86 -25.85 -35.70
N GLY A 464 -14.60 -26.29 -35.67
CA GLY A 464 -14.25 -27.69 -35.86
C GLY A 464 -14.87 -28.63 -34.81
N THR A 465 -14.71 -28.33 -33.52
CA THR A 465 -15.32 -29.06 -32.40
C THR A 465 -15.78 -28.09 -31.32
N ILE A 466 -17.01 -28.25 -30.85
CA ILE A 466 -17.52 -27.56 -29.66
C ILE A 466 -17.85 -28.63 -28.62
N SER A 467 -17.18 -28.55 -27.48
CA SER A 467 -17.50 -29.29 -26.28
C SER A 467 -18.32 -28.41 -25.33
N GLY A 468 -19.15 -29.02 -24.50
CA GLY A 468 -19.99 -28.30 -23.54
C GLY A 468 -21.32 -27.78 -24.10
N GLY A 469 -21.85 -26.73 -23.48
CA GLY A 469 -23.16 -26.16 -23.82
C GLY A 469 -23.09 -25.23 -25.04
N ILE A 470 -24.13 -25.24 -25.86
CA ILE A 470 -24.30 -24.27 -26.95
C ILE A 470 -25.58 -23.47 -26.70
N THR A 471 -25.44 -22.16 -26.58
CA THR A 471 -26.51 -21.21 -26.33
C THR A 471 -26.47 -20.13 -27.40
N ILE A 472 -27.43 -20.13 -28.34
CA ILE A 472 -27.62 -19.06 -29.32
C ILE A 472 -29.06 -18.57 -29.17
N LEU A 473 -29.26 -17.37 -28.64
CA LEU A 473 -30.60 -16.84 -28.35
C LEU A 473 -30.64 -15.32 -28.32
N ASN A 474 -31.82 -14.74 -28.54
CA ASN A 474 -32.04 -13.28 -28.48
C ASN A 474 -31.07 -12.46 -29.35
N ASN A 475 -30.63 -13.00 -30.49
CA ASN A 475 -29.89 -12.26 -31.51
C ASN A 475 -30.88 -11.70 -32.56
N ALA A 476 -30.41 -10.90 -33.51
CA ALA A 476 -31.26 -10.36 -34.58
C ALA A 476 -31.89 -11.48 -35.43
N PRO A 477 -33.13 -11.30 -35.92
CA PRO A 477 -33.88 -12.34 -36.64
C PRO A 477 -33.35 -12.64 -38.05
#